data_AF-A0A9E4K911-F1
#
_entry.id   AF-A0A9E4K911-F1
#
_cell.length_a   1.000
_cell.length_b   1.000
_cell.length_c   1.000
_cell.angle_alpha   90.00
_cell.angle_beta   90.00
_cell.angle_gamma   90.00
#
_symmetry.space_group_name_H-M   'P 1'
#
loop_
_entity.id
_entity.type
_entity.pdbx_description
1 polymer ?
#
loop_
_entity_poly.entity_id
_entity_poly.type
_entity_poly.pdbx_seq_one_letter_code
_entity_poly.pdbx_strand_id
1 'polypeptide(L)' 'MQFQLPDFSKARVLVVGDLMLDRYWQGAAAKISPEAPVPVVHVHDTEE' A
#
# COMPACT_ATOMS: atom_id res chain seq x y z
N MET A 1 -2.84 11.88 -32.16
CA MET A 1 -2.67 10.43 -32.39
C MET A 1 -3.56 9.70 -31.40
N GLN A 2 -4.51 8.90 -31.88
CA GLN A 2 -5.38 8.10 -31.01
C GLN A 2 -4.71 6.76 -30.75
N PHE A 3 -4.35 6.52 -29.50
CA PHE A 3 -3.90 5.21 -29.05
C PHE A 3 -5.13 4.32 -28.84
N GLN A 4 -5.24 3.28 -29.65
CA GLN A 4 -6.22 2.21 -29.42
C GLN A 4 -5.58 1.14 -28.53
N LEU A 5 -6.24 0.82 -27.41
CA LEU A 5 -5.82 -0.25 -26.53
C LEU A 5 -6.14 -1.61 -27.20
N PRO A 6 -5.27 -2.64 -27.05
CA PRO A 6 -5.56 -3.99 -27.54
C PRO A 6 -6.80 -4.60 -26.88
N ASP A 7 -7.50 -5.48 -27.59
CA ASP A 7 -8.62 -6.24 -27.04
C ASP A 7 -8.12 -7.43 -26.20
N PHE A 8 -8.47 -7.45 -24.91
CA PHE A 8 -8.12 -8.50 -23.94
C PHE A 8 -9.28 -9.44 -23.60
N SER A 9 -10.44 -9.34 -24.27
CA SER A 9 -11.65 -10.13 -23.98
C SER A 9 -11.45 -11.65 -23.97
N LYS A 10 -10.45 -12.16 -24.70
CA LYS A 10 -10.11 -13.59 -24.78
C LYS A 10 -8.95 -14.01 -23.85
N ALA A 11 -8.33 -13.07 -23.14
CA ALA A 11 -7.23 -13.39 -22.24
C ALA A 11 -7.74 -14.16 -21.01
N ARG A 12 -7.06 -15.25 -20.65
CA ARG A 12 -7.35 -16.04 -19.44
C ARG A 12 -6.12 -16.04 -18.55
N VAL A 13 -6.26 -15.51 -17.34
CA VAL A 13 -5.18 -15.43 -16.34
C VAL A 13 -5.59 -16.25 -15.12
N LEU A 14 -4.72 -17.14 -14.68
CA LEU A 14 -4.87 -17.91 -13.44
C LEU A 14 -3.89 -17.35 -12.41
N VAL A 15 -4.41 -16.86 -11.29
CA VAL A 15 -3.63 -16.40 -10.14
C VAL A 15 -3.74 -17.45 -9.05
N VAL A 16 -2.61 -17.99 -8.59
CA VAL A 16 -2.54 -18.97 -7.50
C VAL A 16 -1.46 -18.54 -6.53
N GLY A 17 -1.81 -18.47 -5.25
CA GLY A 17 -0.91 -18.06 -4.18
C GLY A 17 -1.71 -17.47 -3.03
N ASP A 18 -0.97 -16.94 -2.06
CA ASP A 18 -1.56 -16.28 -0.91
C ASP A 18 -1.94 -14.84 -1.24
N LEU A 19 -3.08 -14.40 -0.70
CA LEU A 19 -3.49 -13.02 -0.79
C LEU A 19 -2.94 -12.25 0.42
N MET A 20 -2.35 -11.09 0.16
CA MET A 20 -1.98 -10.14 1.19
C MET A 20 -2.90 -8.92 1.15
N LEU A 21 -3.16 -8.36 2.33
CA LEU A 21 -3.87 -7.10 2.48
C LEU A 21 -2.87 -6.05 2.92
N ASP A 22 -2.71 -5.01 2.10
CA ASP A 22 -1.94 -3.85 2.47
C ASP A 22 -2.79 -2.94 3.36
N ARG A 23 -2.29 -2.65 4.56
CA ARG A 23 -2.91 -1.72 5.51
C ARG A 23 -2.04 -0.49 5.64
N TYR A 24 -2.68 0.66 5.64
CA TYR A 24 -2.01 1.95 5.72
C TYR A 24 -2.36 2.66 7.02
N TRP A 25 -1.32 3.10 7.73
CA TRP A 25 -1.43 3.90 8.95
C TRP A 25 -0.87 5.28 8.70
N GLN A 26 -1.63 6.30 9.10
CA GLN A 26 -1.25 7.70 8.92
C GLN A 26 -1.10 8.38 10.28
N GLY A 27 -0.01 9.12 10.44
CA GLY A 27 0.33 9.75 11.72
C GLY A 27 1.53 10.68 11.62
N ALA A 28 1.63 11.61 12.57
CA ALA A 28 2.75 12.54 12.64
C ALA A 28 3.92 11.97 13.46
N ALA A 29 5.15 12.20 13.02
CA ALA A 29 6.37 11.80 13.73
C ALA A 29 7.05 13.01 14.40
N ALA A 30 6.57 13.39 15.58
CA ALA A 30 7.02 14.62 16.26
C ALA A 30 8.28 14.45 17.13
N LYS A 31 8.73 13.22 17.41
CA LYS A 31 9.88 12.95 18.27
C LYS A 31 10.68 11.71 17.86
N ILE A 32 11.94 11.69 18.29
CA ILE A 32 12.83 10.52 18.20
C ILE A 32 12.70 9.69 19.49
N SER A 33 12.74 8.36 19.35
CA SER A 33 12.69 7.45 20.49
C SER A 33 13.94 7.61 21.38
N PRO A 34 13.79 7.60 22.72
CA PRO A 34 14.94 7.58 23.62
C PRO A 34 15.65 6.21 23.66
N GLU A 35 15.03 5.14 23.16
CA GLU A 35 15.56 3.78 23.18
C GLU A 35 16.48 3.46 21.98
N ALA A 36 16.25 4.13 20.85
CA ALA A 36 17.00 3.95 19.62
C ALA A 36 16.80 5.17 18.69
N PRO A 37 17.70 5.43 17.73
CA PRO A 37 17.59 6.56 16.79
C PRO A 37 16.52 6.30 15.71
N VAL A 38 15.27 6.08 16.13
CA VAL A 38 14.11 5.83 15.27
C VAL A 38 12.97 6.81 15.59
N PRO A 39 12.20 7.29 14.59
CA PRO A 39 11.08 8.18 14.80
C PRO A 39 9.90 7.44 15.46
N VAL A 40 9.16 8.14 16.31
CA VAL A 40 7.90 7.63 16.88
C VAL A 40 6.73 8.27 16.13
N VAL A 41 5.94 7.45 15.44
CA VAL A 41 4.73 7.89 14.73
C VAL A 41 3.52 7.79 15.65
N HIS A 42 2.83 8.92 15.85
CA HIS A 42 1.52 8.95 16.51
C HIS A 42 0.43 8.74 15.45
N VAL A 43 -0.06 7.50 15.33
CA VAL A 43 -1.09 7.12 14.36
C VAL A 43 -2.43 7.70 14.80
N HIS A 44 -3.08 8.46 13.90
CA HIS A 44 -4.38 9.09 14.14
C HIS A 44 -5.49 8.45 13.32
N ASP A 45 -5.18 8.05 12.07
CA ASP A 45 -6.12 7.44 11.15
C ASP A 45 -5.56 6.12 10.60
N THR A 46 -6.44 5.13 10.53
CA THR A 46 -6.23 3.88 9.81
C THR A 46 -7.32 3.84 8.75
N GLU A 47 -6.94 3.80 7.46
CA GLU A 47 -7.93 3.51 6.42
C GLU A 47 -8.37 2.05 6.61
N GLU A 48 -9.67 1.83 6.88
CA GLU A 48 -10.30 0.52 6.81
C GLU A 48 -10.66 0.14 5.37
#